data_AF-A0A139DJH6-F1
#
_entry.id   AF-A0A139DJH6-F1
#
_cell.length_a   1.000
_cell.length_b   1.000
_cell.length_c   1.000
_cell.angle_alpha   90.00
_cell.angle_beta   90.00
_cell.angle_gamma   90.00
#
_symmetry.space_group_name_H-M   'P 1'
#
loop_
_entity.id
_entity.type
_entity.pdbx_description
1 polymer ?
#
loop_
_entity_poly.entity_id
_entity_poly.type
_entity_poly.pdbx_seq_one_letter_code
_entity_poly.pdbx_strand_id
1 'polypeptide(L)' 'TGMRMLAYPAEDPNKNPKPEALMPVYLYLMGKDSRGVNGQQIDAQPKK' A
#
# COMPACT_ATOMS: atom_id res chain seq x y z
N THR A 1 -3.14 6.70 8.22
CA THR A 1 -4.61 6.85 8.19
C THR A 1 -5.17 6.68 9.58
N GLY A 2 -6.41 7.12 9.83
CA GLY A 2 -7.06 6.94 11.14
C GLY A 2 -7.15 5.46 11.56
N MET A 3 -7.43 4.55 10.62
CA MET A 3 -7.49 3.11 10.91
C MET A 3 -6.17 2.54 11.47
N ARG A 4 -5.01 2.94 10.92
CA ARG A 4 -3.70 2.47 11.43
C ARG A 4 -3.39 3.01 12.82
N MET A 5 -3.72 4.27 13.07
CA MET A 5 -3.54 4.90 14.38
C MET A 5 -4.39 4.22 15.46
N LEU A 6 -5.62 3.82 15.12
CA LEU A 6 -6.47 3.03 16.03
C LEU A 6 -5.89 1.64 16.30
N ALA A 7 -5.30 0.99 15.28
CA ALA A 7 -4.69 -0.33 15.41
C ALA A 7 -3.35 -0.31 16.19
N TYR A 8 -2.58 0.78 16.07
CA TYR A 8 -1.27 0.95 16.73
C TYR A 8 -1.13 2.33 17.39
N PRO A 9 -1.77 2.56 18.55
CA PRO A 9 -1.82 3.90 19.17
C PRO A 9 -0.46 4.44 19.63
N ALA A 10 0.50 3.57 19.93
CA ALA A 10 1.83 3.92 20.40
C ALA A 10 2.86 4.13 19.26
N GLU A 11 2.48 3.90 18.00
CA GLU A 11 3.35 4.10 16.85
C GLU A 11 3.38 5.59 16.46
N ASP A 12 4.56 6.11 16.12
CA ASP A 12 4.69 7.46 15.52
C ASP A 12 4.16 7.45 14.08
N PRO A 13 3.05 8.15 13.77
CA PRO A 13 2.47 8.15 12.44
C PRO A 13 3.40 8.69 11.35
N ASN A 14 4.39 9.51 11.70
CA ASN A 14 5.33 10.10 10.75
C ASN A 14 6.34 9.10 10.20
N LYS A 15 6.51 7.95 10.86
CA LYS A 15 7.36 6.86 10.37
C LYS A 15 6.67 6.01 9.30
N ASN A 16 5.36 6.17 9.13
CA ASN A 16 4.60 5.46 8.12
C ASN A 16 4.68 6.19 6.77
N PRO A 17 4.79 5.46 5.65
CA PRO A 17 4.70 6.10 4.34
C PRO A 17 3.35 6.75 4.16
N LYS A 18 3.35 7.89 3.46
CA LYS A 18 2.12 8.57 3.08
C LYS A 18 1.35 7.72 2.05
N PRO A 19 0.01 7.78 2.03
CA PRO A 19 -0.79 7.02 1.07
C PRO A 19 -0.38 7.26 -0.38
N GLU A 20 0.00 8.48 -0.74
CA GLU A 20 0.41 8.87 -2.09
C GLU A 20 1.64 8.09 -2.57
N ALA A 21 2.54 7.73 -1.65
CA ALA A 21 3.73 6.96 -1.97
C ALA A 21 3.41 5.49 -2.34
N LEU A 22 2.23 4.99 -1.98
CA LEU A 22 1.77 3.62 -2.26
C LEU A 22 0.98 3.52 -3.56
N MET A 23 0.54 4.64 -4.13
CA MET A 23 -0.34 4.70 -5.30
C MET A 23 0.15 3.96 -6.56
N PRO A 24 1.46 3.84 -6.86
CA PRO A 24 1.91 3.17 -8.08
C PRO A 24 1.38 1.74 -8.23
N VAL A 25 1.30 0.97 -7.14
CA VAL A 25 0.78 -0.41 -7.17
C VAL A 25 -0.73 -0.44 -7.44
N TYR A 26 -1.48 0.50 -6.87
CA TYR A 26 -2.92 0.61 -7.12
C TYR A 26 -3.20 1.01 -8.58
N LEU A 27 -2.43 1.96 -9.12
CA LEU A 27 -2.55 2.37 -10.52
C LEU A 27 -2.15 1.25 -11.47
N TYR A 28 -1.10 0.48 -11.14
CA TYR A 28 -0.70 -0.70 -11.90
C TYR A 28 -1.84 -1.72 -11.96
N LEU A 29 -2.43 -2.08 -10.82
CA LEU A 29 -3.52 -3.04 -10.75
C LEU A 29 -4.76 -2.61 -11.55
N MET A 30 -5.04 -1.31 -11.63
CA MET A 30 -6.15 -0.75 -12.42
C MET A 30 -5.80 -0.51 -13.89
N GLY A 31 -4.52 -0.54 -14.23
CA GLY A 31 -4.00 -0.26 -15.57
C GLY A 31 -4.13 -1.45 -16.51
N LYS A 32 -3.88 -1.21 -17.79
CA LYS A 32 -3.78 -2.29 -18.79
C LYS A 32 -2.56 -3.20 -18.53
N ASP A 33 -1.57 -2.71 -17.80
CA ASP A 33 -0.29 -3.40 -17.57
C ASP A 33 -0.44 -4.58 -16.61
N SER A 34 -1.48 -4.61 -15.77
CA SER A 34 -1.84 -5.75 -14.92
C SER A 34 -2.74 -6.77 -15.60
N ARG A 35 -3.12 -6.60 -16.88
CA ARG A 35 -4.02 -7.53 -17.57
C ARG A 35 -3.39 -8.93 -17.63
N GLY A 36 -4.10 -9.91 -17.07
CA GLY A 36 -3.64 -11.29 -16.94
C GLY A 36 -2.96 -11.59 -15.61
N VAL A 37 -2.73 -10.60 -14.75
CA VAL A 37 -2.27 -10.80 -13.37
C VAL A 37 -3.48 -11.09 -12.49
N ASN A 38 -3.65 -12.36 -12.10
CA ASN A 38 -4.74 -12.80 -11.23
C ASN A 38 -4.23 -13.83 -10.21
N GLY A 39 -4.90 -13.93 -9.06
CA GLY A 39 -4.59 -14.88 -7.99
C GLY A 39 -3.29 -14.57 -7.25
N GLN A 40 -2.79 -13.34 -7.35
CA GLN A 40 -1.53 -12.92 -6.73
C GLN A 40 -1.78 -11.95 -5.58
N GLN A 41 -0.96 -12.07 -4.53
CA GLN A 41 -0.86 -11.07 -3.49
C GLN A 41 0.33 -10.15 -3.81
N ILE A 42 0.07 -8.85 -3.92
CA ILE A 42 1.10 -7.85 -4.24
C ILE A 42 1.29 -6.94 -3.02
N ASP A 43 2.53 -6.84 -2.56
CA ASP A 43 2.89 -5.94 -1.45
C ASP A 43 3.10 -4.52 -1.97
N ALA A 44 2.27 -3.57 -1.50
CA ALA A 44 2.43 -2.15 -1.82
C ALA A 44 3.67 -1.51 -1.17
N GLN A 45 4.28 -2.19 -0.20
CA GLN A 45 5.50 -1.80 0.49
C GLN A 45 6.42 -3.03 0.55
N PRO A 46 7.18 -3.33 -0.52
CA PRO A 46 8.10 -4.46 -0.51
C PRO A 46 9.09 -4.30 0.64
N LYS A 47 9.26 -5.37 1.43
CA LYS A 47 10.22 -5.39 2.54
C LYS A 47 11.63 -5.22 1.97
N LYS A 48 12.42 -4.36 2.61
CA LYS A 48 13.87 -4.36 2.41
C LYS A 48 14.49 -5.57 3.07
#